data_AF-A0AAU9RMX7-F1
#
_entry.id   AF-A0AAU9RMX7-F1
#
_cell.length_a   1.000
_cell.length_b   1.000
_cell.length_c   1.000
_cell.angle_alpha   90.00
_cell.angle_beta   90.00
_cell.angle_gamma   90.00
#
_symmetry.space_group_name_H-M   'P 1'
#
loop_
_entity.id
_entity.type
_entity.pdbx_description
1 polymer ?
#
loop_
_entity_poly.entity_id
_entity_poly.type
_entity_poly.pdbx_seq_one_letter_code
_entity_poly.pdbx_strand_id
1 'polypeptide(L)'
;MATAEYSRAKTSVWWDIENCEVPKGWDAHAIAQNVSSALLKMNYGGPVSISAYGDTNLIPHAVQQALSSTGVGLNHVPAGSILH
;
A
#
# COMPACT_ATOMS: atom_id res chain seq x y z
N MET A 1 8.55 7.18 17.15
CA MET A 1 9.66 7.07 16.19
C MET A 1 10.43 5.79 16.49
N ALA A 2 11.01 5.14 15.48
CA ALA A 2 11.84 3.96 15.66
C ALA A 2 13.07 4.26 16.51
N THR A 3 13.47 3.32 17.38
CA THR A 3 14.75 3.39 18.08
C THR A 3 15.91 3.08 17.12
N ALA A 4 17.14 3.35 17.53
CA ALA A 4 18.33 3.10 16.71
C ALA A 4 18.40 1.65 16.19
N GLU A 5 17.98 0.68 17.02
CA GLU A 5 17.92 -0.76 16.69
C GLU A 5 17.01 -1.06 15.49
N TYR A 6 15.87 -0.36 15.38
CA TYR A 6 14.88 -0.60 14.32
C TYR A 6 14.98 0.37 13.15
N SER A 7 15.87 1.36 13.22
CA SER A 7 15.97 2.41 12.21
C SER A 7 16.28 1.90 10.80
N ARG A 8 16.95 0.75 10.69
CA ARG A 8 17.30 0.10 9.42
C ARG A 8 16.55 -1.22 9.20
N ALA A 9 15.58 -1.54 10.07
CA ALA A 9 14.79 -2.75 9.94
C ALA A 9 13.95 -2.72 8.66
N LYS A 10 13.76 -3.89 8.05
CA LYS A 10 12.82 -4.04 6.95
C LYS A 10 11.41 -3.75 7.46
N THR A 11 10.65 -2.96 6.70
CA THR A 11 9.29 -2.57 7.05
C THR A 11 8.33 -3.12 6.00
N SER A 12 7.28 -3.81 6.45
CA SER A 12 6.21 -4.29 5.58
C SER A 12 4.93 -3.51 5.87
N VAL A 13 4.34 -2.93 4.84
CA VAL A 13 3.05 -2.23 4.88
C VAL A 13 1.99 -3.11 4.25
N TRP A 14 0.92 -3.35 4.98
CA TRP A 14 -0.21 -4.16 4.56
C TRP A 14 -1.42 -3.23 4.49
N TRP A 15 -1.90 -2.99 3.28
CA TRP A 15 -2.94 -2.02 3.00
C TRP A 15 -4.21 -2.74 2.56
N ASP A 16 -5.27 -2.57 3.33
CA ASP A 16 -6.62 -2.92 2.93
C ASP A 16 -7.16 -1.82 2.00
N ILE A 17 -7.09 -2.06 0.69
CA ILE A 17 -7.45 -1.04 -0.31
C ILE A 17 -8.96 -0.93 -0.52
N GLU A 18 -9.73 -1.93 -0.09
CA GLU A 18 -11.19 -1.87 -0.12
C GLU A 18 -11.73 -0.95 0.98
N ASN A 19 -11.19 -1.06 2.20
CA ASN A 19 -11.63 -0.21 3.30
C ASN A 19 -10.92 1.15 3.35
N CYS A 20 -9.72 1.25 2.74
CA CYS A 20 -8.93 2.49 2.67
C CYS A 20 -8.59 2.82 1.22
N GLU A 21 -9.60 3.10 0.39
CA GLU A 21 -9.43 3.39 -1.03
C GLU A 21 -8.55 4.63 -1.32
N VAL A 22 -8.02 4.71 -2.54
CA VAL A 22 -7.41 5.94 -3.05
C VAL A 22 -8.50 7.01 -3.25
N PRO A 23 -8.42 8.18 -2.60
CA PRO A 23 -9.43 9.21 -2.76
C PRO A 23 -9.51 9.69 -4.21
N LYS A 24 -10.72 10.02 -4.67
CA LYS A 24 -10.92 10.54 -6.03
C LYS A 24 -10.11 11.82 -6.26
N GLY A 25 -9.45 11.91 -7.41
CA GLY A 25 -8.62 13.05 -7.80
C GLY A 25 -7.21 13.06 -7.19
N TRP A 26 -6.86 12.06 -6.38
CA TRP A 26 -5.49 11.89 -5.89
C TRP A 26 -4.65 11.07 -6.87
N ASP A 27 -3.36 11.41 -6.92
CA ASP A 27 -2.41 10.65 -7.73
C ASP A 27 -2.00 9.36 -7.01
N ALA A 28 -2.46 8.23 -7.54
CA ALA A 28 -2.13 6.91 -7.03
C ALA A 28 -0.62 6.60 -7.13
N HIS A 29 0.14 7.24 -8.05
CA HIS A 29 1.59 7.06 -8.15
C HIS A 29 2.33 7.63 -6.94
N ALA A 30 1.75 8.63 -6.28
CA ALA A 30 2.38 9.27 -5.12
C ALA A 30 2.26 8.44 -3.84
N ILE A 31 1.37 7.45 -3.76
CA ILE A 31 1.06 6.73 -2.52
C ILE A 31 2.30 5.99 -1.98
N ALA A 32 2.98 5.22 -2.82
CA ALA A 32 4.17 4.47 -2.39
C ALA A 32 5.28 5.40 -1.86
N GLN A 33 5.48 6.54 -2.53
CA GLN A 33 6.46 7.54 -2.13
C GLN A 33 6.07 8.26 -0.83
N ASN A 34 4.78 8.58 -0.67
CA ASN A 34 4.26 9.24 0.53
C ASN A 34 4.36 8.34 1.76
N VAL A 35 4.01 7.05 1.61
CA VAL A 35 4.14 6.05 2.68
C VAL A 35 5.61 5.90 3.07
N SER A 36 6.50 5.72 2.10
CA SER A 36 7.95 5.59 2.36
C SER A 36 8.52 6.85 3.04
N SER A 37 8.10 8.04 2.60
CA SER A 37 8.52 9.31 3.19
C SER A 37 8.02 9.48 4.62
N ALA A 38 6.79 9.07 4.92
CA ALA A 38 6.23 9.10 6.26
C ALA A 38 6.99 8.15 7.21
N LEU A 39 7.27 6.92 6.76
CA LEU A 39 8.08 5.94 7.50
C LEU A 39 9.48 6.48 7.79
N LEU A 40 10.14 7.09 6.80
CA LEU A 40 11.45 7.70 6.97
C LEU A 40 11.42 8.83 8.02
N LYS A 41 10.41 9.71 7.99
CA LYS A 41 10.21 10.77 9.00
C LYS A 41 10.00 10.22 10.40
N MET A 42 9.52 8.98 10.51
CA MET A 42 9.35 8.26 11.78
C MET A 42 10.59 7.46 12.19
N ASN A 43 11.72 7.65 11.50
CA ASN A 43 13.00 6.96 11.67
C ASN A 43 13.03 5.49 11.18
N TYR A 44 12.10 5.07 10.33
CA TYR A 44 12.15 3.77 9.63
C TYR A 44 12.79 3.95 8.24
N GLY A 45 14.12 3.97 8.20
CA GLY A 45 14.92 4.14 6.98
C GLY A 45 15.40 2.85 6.32
N GLY A 46 14.95 1.69 6.81
CA GLY A 46 15.22 0.40 6.16
C GLY A 46 14.37 0.19 4.91
N PRO A 47 14.58 -0.91 4.16
CA PRO A 47 13.79 -1.24 2.99
C PRO A 47 12.29 -1.37 3.33
N VAL A 48 11.44 -0.79 2.48
CA VAL A 48 9.98 -0.82 2.63
C VAL A 48 9.36 -1.67 1.53
N SER A 49 8.52 -2.63 1.92
CA SER A 49 7.65 -3.38 1.01
C SER A 49 6.20 -3.00 1.26
N ILE A 50 5.44 -2.72 0.22
CA ILE A 50 4.03 -2.32 0.32
C ILE A 50 3.19 -3.33 -0.45
N SER A 51 2.20 -3.92 0.23
CA SER A 51 1.24 -4.86 -0.34
C SER A 51 -0.18 -4.36 -0.07
N ALA A 52 -0.97 -4.24 -1.12
CA ALA A 52 -2.39 -3.93 -1.06
C ALA A 52 -3.23 -5.21 -1.26
N TYR A 53 -4.35 -5.30 -0.55
CA TYR A 53 -5.23 -6.46 -0.50
C TYR A 53 -6.67 -6.01 -0.71
N GLY A 54 -7.37 -6.66 -1.64
CA GLY A 54 -8.78 -6.39 -1.95
C GLY A 54 -9.24 -7.04 -3.25
N ASP A 55 -10.52 -6.93 -3.58
CA ASP A 55 -11.04 -7.34 -4.88
C ASP A 55 -10.54 -6.38 -5.96
N THR A 56 -9.50 -6.80 -6.67
CA THR A 56 -8.91 -6.02 -7.76
C THR A 56 -9.89 -5.71 -8.90
N ASN A 57 -11.03 -6.41 -9.01
CA ASN A 57 -12.05 -6.06 -10.00
C ASN A 57 -12.82 -4.80 -9.63
N LEU A 58 -12.86 -4.43 -8.34
CA LEU A 58 -13.51 -3.23 -7.83
C LEU A 58 -12.59 -2.01 -7.84
N ILE A 59 -11.29 -2.21 -8.00
CA ILE A 59 -10.30 -1.13 -8.04
C ILE A 59 -10.21 -0.57 -9.47
N PRO A 60 -10.27 0.76 -9.68
CA PRO A 60 -10.11 1.35 -11.01
C PRO A 60 -8.79 0.93 -11.67
N HIS A 61 -8.83 0.54 -12.95
CA HIS A 61 -7.64 0.05 -13.67
C HIS A 61 -6.47 1.04 -13.65
N ALA A 62 -6.74 2.34 -13.76
CA ALA A 62 -5.72 3.38 -13.67
C ALA A 62 -5.01 3.38 -12.29
N VAL A 63 -5.75 3.12 -11.20
CA VAL A 63 -5.18 3.00 -9.86
C VAL A 63 -4.36 1.72 -9.76
N GLN A 64 -4.85 0.59 -10.29
CA GLN A 64 -4.08 -0.66 -10.29
C GLN A 64 -2.74 -0.49 -11.02
N GLN A 65 -2.75 0.09 -12.22
CA GLN A 65 -1.54 0.34 -12.99
C GLN A 65 -0.58 1.29 -12.27
N ALA A 66 -1.10 2.39 -11.70
CA ALA A 66 -0.29 3.33 -10.96
C ALA A 66 0.42 2.64 -9.77
N LEU A 67 -0.33 1.88 -8.96
CA LEU A 67 0.21 1.15 -7.82
C LEU A 67 1.26 0.11 -8.25
N SER A 68 0.97 -0.73 -9.24
CA SER A 68 1.92 -1.71 -9.76
C SER A 68 3.19 -1.06 -10.32
N SER A 69 3.07 0.07 -11.03
CA SER A 69 4.24 0.78 -11.59
C SER A 69 5.19 1.33 -10.52
N THR A 70 4.67 1.58 -9.31
CA THR A 70 5.45 2.05 -8.16
C THR A 70 6.01 0.93 -7.29
N GLY A 71 5.78 -0.33 -7.66
CA GLY A 71 6.24 -1.50 -6.92
C GLY A 71 5.34 -1.93 -5.77
N VAL A 72 4.12 -1.38 -5.67
CA VAL A 72 3.11 -1.90 -4.72
C VAL A 72 2.57 -3.23 -5.24
N GLY A 73 2.67 -4.27 -4.41
CA GLY A 73 2.08 -5.57 -4.71
C GLY A 73 0.56 -5.53 -4.57
N LEU A 74 -0.17 -5.76 -5.66
CA LEU A 74 -1.63 -5.91 -5.62
C LEU A 74 -1.98 -7.39 -5.46
N ASN A 75 -2.65 -7.73 -4.36
CA ASN A 75 -3.05 -9.09 -4.05
C ASN A 75 -4.57 -9.16 -4.12
N HIS A 76 -5.07 -9.95 -5.08
CA HIS A 76 -6.50 -10.17 -5.24
C HIS A 76 -7.04 -11.04 -4.09
N VAL A 77 -7.95 -10.46 -3.31
CA VAL A 77 -8.70 -11.17 -2.27
C VAL A 77 -10.18 -11.02 -2.64
N PRO A 78 -10.86 -12.09 -3.11
CA PRO A 78 -12.26 -12.01 -3.46
C PRO A 78 -13.08 -11.63 -2.23
N ALA A 79 -14.02 -10.69 -2.37
CA ALA A 79 -15.05 -10.50 -1.35
C ALA A 79 -15.78 -11.84 -1.16
N GLY A 80 -15.75 -12.37 0.05
CA GLY A 80 -16.35 -13.67 0.35
C GLY A 80 -17.80 -13.70 -0.14
N SER A 81 -18.14 -14.67 -0.97
CA SER A 81 -19.52 -14.93 -1.35
C SER A 81 -20.30 -15.21 -0.06
N ILE A 82 -21.22 -14.32 0.30
CA ILE A 82 -22.32 -14.68 1.21
C ILE A 82 -23.03 -15.84 0.52
N LEU A 83 -22.84 -17.05 1.03
CA LEU A 83 -23.63 -18.21 0.62
C LEU A 83 -25.08 -17.87 0.92
N HIS A 84 -25.86 -17.69 -0.14
CA HIS A 84 -27.30 -17.47 -0.09
C HIS A 84 -28.04 -18.80 -0.07
#